data_AF-A0A2D6CQK1-F1
#
_entry.id   AF-A0A2D6CQK1-F1
#
_cell.length_a   1.000
_cell.length_b   1.000
_cell.length_c   1.000
_cell.angle_alpha   90.00
_cell.angle_beta   90.00
_cell.angle_gamma   90.00
#
_symmetry.space_group_name_H-M   'P 1'
#
loop_
_entity.id
_entity.type
_entity.pdbx_description
1 polymer ?
#
loop_
_entity_poly.entity_id
_entity_poly.type
_entity_poly.pdbx_seq_one_letter_code
_entity_poly.pdbx_strand_id
1 'polypeptide(L)'
;MKTFPFRKLLLCFWVLTLLLTISGIYLTYKALDRFYTFHVRYESRLRLSNVLVYERDHFIQKILATFLHQVKGSETDLPAVQIFVPSANLAQLESHMPQSGFDYINGSMLQKGELKKIKLRYRGDYPSHWAWEKKSLRIKTNKNSLHEGMRRFNLQAPKRRAQIINFQSLQLAADMDLLGPRAKLVRLYLNGKNRGIYVLIEQLGEITLRNTNLMPGDIYRGEMIAKDGFTGKGRAWYGLFDSPALWDKVAINNHYQSSAMAPLETLIGLLQNRDDQEAQRQLSEILDMNSWGRFSAYQALVGTKHFTWDHNWRLYYDSWRGKFYPIVWDPVGWQHRPLSTFAVIRTKLFDALFRNGDFLRARNSAFTEFFNSQKPTTFLKHLSDTTELMEEEIALDPYLRPADASSVVDAMRDLEKKVAQTFAATKQKWLNGAKPESSFHYKSNIVTLSFGGYRPVQRLRLIFTEALNQSFSVAISHLVPEGRIFTDATGSVEVDGSNIILNTGFLSNHTVNKKAVNRPLAVLQISPGYYQITFAGLDSELHLTGLDIDQGDGWIPAQPVDSITPTVFSQLYAPVAVEMVPPPIIWSGQVTIEGHQILDQPLIIEPGTTVRLAPGATVVLKHRLTAK
;
A
#
# COMPACT_ATOMS: atom_id res chain seq x y z
N MET A 1 -40.31 -33.38 -60.38
CA MET A 1 -40.08 -33.16 -58.93
C MET A 1 -38.60 -33.35 -58.63
N LYS A 2 -37.89 -32.29 -58.23
CA LYS A 2 -36.48 -32.40 -57.78
C LYS A 2 -36.45 -33.21 -56.48
N THR A 3 -35.68 -34.28 -56.46
CA THR A 3 -35.45 -35.12 -55.28
C THR A 3 -34.82 -34.28 -54.18
N PHE A 4 -35.54 -34.08 -53.08
CA PHE A 4 -35.02 -33.43 -51.88
C PHE A 4 -33.78 -34.21 -51.39
N PRO A 5 -32.66 -33.56 -51.02
CA PRO A 5 -31.40 -34.26 -50.78
C PRO A 5 -31.37 -34.87 -49.36
N PHE A 6 -32.24 -35.83 -49.09
CA PHE A 6 -32.41 -36.48 -47.78
C PHE A 6 -31.10 -37.08 -47.24
N ARG A 7 -30.26 -37.67 -48.12
CA ARG A 7 -28.93 -38.18 -47.74
C ARG A 7 -27.96 -37.08 -47.29
N LYS A 8 -28.02 -35.88 -47.90
CA LYS A 8 -27.18 -34.74 -47.47
C LYS A 8 -27.67 -34.18 -46.14
N LEU A 9 -28.99 -34.10 -45.93
CA LEU A 9 -29.57 -33.68 -44.66
C LEU A 9 -29.19 -34.65 -43.52
N LEU A 10 -29.27 -35.96 -43.76
CA LEU A 10 -28.89 -37.00 -42.80
C LEU A 10 -27.40 -36.94 -42.45
N LEU A 11 -26.53 -36.74 -43.44
CA LEU A 11 -25.09 -36.59 -43.22
C LEU A 11 -24.78 -35.32 -42.41
N CYS A 12 -25.41 -34.19 -42.74
CA CYS A 12 -25.27 -32.95 -41.97
C CYS A 12 -25.74 -33.12 -40.52
N PHE A 13 -26.86 -33.82 -40.30
CA PHE A 13 -27.35 -34.14 -38.97
C PHE A 13 -26.36 -35.01 -38.20
N TRP A 14 -25.83 -36.07 -38.82
CA TRP A 14 -24.82 -36.95 -38.22
C TRP A 14 -23.51 -36.24 -37.86
N VAL A 15 -23.00 -35.38 -38.75
CA VAL A 15 -21.78 -34.60 -38.49
C VAL A 15 -22.00 -33.66 -37.30
N LEU A 16 -23.15 -33.00 -37.23
CA LEU A 16 -23.49 -32.10 -36.15
C LEU A 16 -23.68 -32.86 -34.82
N THR A 17 -24.45 -33.94 -34.82
CA THR A 17 -24.72 -34.72 -33.60
C THR A 17 -23.46 -35.41 -33.07
N LEU A 18 -22.62 -35.97 -33.94
CA LEU A 18 -21.35 -36.58 -33.51
C LEU A 18 -20.42 -35.55 -32.84
N LEU A 19 -20.27 -34.35 -33.42
CA LEU A 19 -19.46 -33.29 -32.81
C LEU A 19 -20.02 -32.83 -31.46
N LEU A 20 -21.34 -32.70 -31.35
CA LEU A 20 -22.01 -32.37 -30.09
C LEU A 20 -21.83 -33.47 -29.04
N THR A 21 -21.95 -34.74 -29.42
CA THR A 21 -21.74 -35.88 -28.52
C THR A 21 -20.30 -35.95 -28.04
N ILE A 22 -19.31 -35.83 -28.93
CA ILE A 22 -17.89 -35.83 -28.55
C ILE A 22 -17.57 -34.66 -27.61
N SER A 23 -18.08 -33.47 -27.92
CA SER A 23 -17.89 -32.28 -27.09
C SER A 23 -18.55 -32.47 -25.71
N GLY A 24 -19.76 -33.02 -25.66
CA GLY A 24 -20.47 -33.32 -24.42
C GLY A 24 -19.74 -34.34 -23.54
N ILE A 25 -19.22 -35.43 -24.13
CA ILE A 25 -18.42 -36.44 -23.43
C ILE A 25 -17.13 -35.81 -22.89
N TYR A 26 -16.42 -35.03 -23.72
CA TYR A 26 -15.18 -34.34 -23.31
C TYR A 26 -15.41 -33.38 -22.13
N LEU A 27 -16.44 -32.53 -22.22
CA LEU A 27 -16.79 -31.58 -21.15
C LEU A 27 -17.18 -32.30 -19.87
N THR A 28 -17.97 -33.38 -19.97
CA THR A 28 -18.37 -34.20 -18.82
C THR A 28 -17.17 -34.82 -18.14
N TYR A 29 -16.27 -35.44 -18.92
CA TYR A 29 -15.02 -36.02 -18.41
C TYR A 29 -14.18 -34.97 -17.68
N LYS A 30 -13.93 -33.81 -18.31
CA LYS A 30 -13.13 -32.73 -17.71
C LYS A 30 -13.75 -32.18 -16.43
N ALA A 31 -15.06 -32.01 -16.40
CA ALA A 31 -15.76 -31.52 -15.23
C ALA A 31 -15.71 -32.52 -14.07
N LEU A 32 -15.93 -33.82 -14.35
CA LEU A 32 -15.84 -34.87 -13.34
C LEU A 32 -14.42 -35.04 -12.81
N ASP A 33 -13.40 -35.04 -13.67
CA ASP A 33 -11.99 -35.13 -13.29
C ASP A 33 -11.56 -33.96 -12.39
N ARG A 34 -11.92 -32.72 -12.78
CA ARG A 34 -11.63 -31.52 -11.99
C ARG A 34 -12.38 -31.52 -10.66
N PHE A 35 -13.65 -31.89 -10.67
CA PHE A 35 -14.46 -31.99 -9.46
C PHE A 35 -13.89 -33.04 -8.50
N TYR A 36 -13.53 -34.22 -9.00
CA TYR A 36 -12.89 -35.26 -8.21
C TYR A 36 -11.56 -34.79 -7.62
N THR A 37 -10.68 -34.20 -8.44
CA THR A 37 -9.35 -33.77 -8.01
C THR A 37 -9.40 -32.68 -6.95
N PHE A 38 -10.30 -31.70 -7.07
CA PHE A 38 -10.26 -30.53 -6.19
C PHE A 38 -11.36 -30.51 -5.13
N HIS A 39 -12.57 -30.95 -5.45
CA HIS A 39 -13.63 -31.05 -4.45
C HIS A 39 -13.52 -32.33 -3.63
N VAL A 40 -13.43 -33.50 -4.27
CA VAL A 40 -13.47 -34.78 -3.55
C VAL A 40 -12.17 -35.05 -2.82
N ARG A 41 -11.01 -34.87 -3.47
CA ARG A 41 -9.70 -35.16 -2.87
C ARG A 41 -9.13 -34.04 -1.99
N TYR A 42 -9.35 -32.78 -2.39
CA TYR A 42 -8.76 -31.61 -1.73
C TYR A 42 -9.78 -30.77 -0.93
N GLU A 43 -11.06 -31.16 -0.91
CA GLU A 43 -12.13 -30.48 -0.15
C GLU A 43 -12.23 -28.97 -0.45
N SER A 44 -11.94 -28.57 -1.69
CA SER A 44 -11.86 -27.16 -2.09
C SER A 44 -13.20 -26.43 -2.14
N ARG A 45 -14.30 -27.08 -1.71
CA ARG A 45 -15.70 -26.59 -1.75
C ARG A 45 -16.19 -26.15 -3.13
N LEU A 46 -15.63 -26.70 -4.21
CA LEU A 46 -16.12 -26.45 -5.57
C LEU A 46 -17.45 -27.17 -5.81
N ARG A 47 -18.41 -26.55 -6.50
CA ARG A 47 -19.67 -27.20 -6.88
C ARG A 47 -19.53 -27.77 -8.29
N LEU A 48 -20.01 -28.99 -8.52
CA LEU A 48 -19.96 -29.64 -9.83
C LEU A 48 -20.63 -28.80 -10.92
N SER A 49 -21.78 -28.19 -10.62
CA SER A 49 -22.47 -27.28 -11.55
C SER A 49 -21.60 -26.09 -11.97
N ASN A 50 -20.88 -25.47 -11.03
CA ASN A 50 -19.97 -24.36 -11.34
C ASN A 50 -18.77 -24.81 -12.18
N VAL A 51 -18.28 -26.04 -11.96
CA VAL A 51 -17.20 -26.63 -12.76
C VAL A 51 -17.69 -26.91 -14.18
N LEU A 52 -18.88 -27.47 -14.36
CA LEU A 52 -19.49 -27.71 -15.68
C LEU A 52 -19.68 -26.42 -16.47
N VAL A 53 -20.22 -25.37 -15.83
CA VAL A 53 -20.37 -24.04 -16.44
C VAL A 53 -18.99 -23.50 -16.87
N TYR A 54 -17.99 -23.60 -15.99
CA TYR A 54 -16.62 -23.19 -16.32
C TYR A 54 -16.05 -23.93 -17.53
N GLU A 55 -16.13 -25.27 -17.58
CA GLU A 55 -15.58 -26.06 -18.68
C GLU A 55 -16.26 -25.73 -20.01
N ARG A 56 -17.59 -25.56 -20.00
CA ARG A 56 -18.36 -25.15 -21.17
C ARG A 56 -17.90 -23.78 -21.68
N ASP A 57 -17.88 -22.78 -20.81
CA ASP A 57 -17.56 -21.40 -21.19
C ASP A 57 -16.11 -21.29 -21.64
N HIS A 58 -15.19 -21.99 -20.97
CA HIS A 58 -13.79 -22.06 -21.35
C HIS A 58 -13.59 -22.73 -22.72
N PHE A 59 -14.30 -23.81 -23.02
CA PHE A 59 -14.24 -24.48 -24.32
C PHE A 59 -14.67 -23.54 -25.45
N ILE A 60 -15.78 -22.82 -25.26
CA ILE A 60 -16.26 -21.82 -26.22
C ILE A 60 -15.22 -20.71 -26.41
N GLN A 61 -14.74 -20.11 -25.32
CA GLN A 61 -13.73 -19.05 -25.38
C GLN A 61 -12.46 -19.48 -26.10
N LYS A 62 -12.00 -20.71 -25.86
CA LYS A 62 -10.81 -21.26 -26.52
C LYS A 62 -11.00 -21.36 -28.04
N ILE A 63 -12.18 -21.80 -28.50
CA ILE A 63 -12.50 -21.84 -29.93
C ILE A 63 -12.52 -20.43 -30.52
N LEU A 64 -13.25 -19.51 -29.88
CA LEU A 64 -13.37 -18.12 -30.33
C LEU A 64 -12.02 -17.42 -30.42
N ALA A 65 -11.21 -17.50 -29.36
CA ALA A 65 -9.88 -16.90 -29.33
C ALA A 65 -8.94 -17.51 -30.38
N THR A 66 -9.03 -18.83 -30.62
CA THR A 66 -8.22 -19.50 -31.65
C THR A 66 -8.61 -19.04 -33.06
N PHE A 67 -9.91 -18.95 -33.34
CA PHE A 67 -10.41 -18.45 -34.62
C PHE A 67 -10.02 -16.98 -34.82
N LEU A 68 -10.23 -16.13 -33.81
CA LEU A 68 -9.82 -14.72 -33.87
C LEU A 68 -8.33 -14.55 -34.09
N HIS A 69 -7.50 -15.37 -33.46
CA HIS A 69 -6.06 -15.37 -33.66
C HIS A 69 -5.65 -15.73 -35.09
N GLN A 70 -6.36 -16.68 -35.70
CA GLN A 70 -6.12 -17.07 -37.09
C GLN A 70 -6.53 -15.97 -38.08
N VAL A 71 -7.56 -15.19 -37.76
CA VAL A 71 -8.10 -14.13 -38.62
C VAL A 71 -7.35 -12.81 -38.45
N LYS A 72 -7.09 -12.38 -37.21
CA LYS A 72 -6.46 -11.09 -36.87
C LYS A 72 -4.94 -11.17 -36.71
N GLY A 73 -4.37 -12.37 -36.63
CA GLY A 73 -2.95 -12.56 -36.36
C GLY A 73 -2.62 -12.61 -34.87
N SER A 74 -1.31 -12.67 -34.59
CA SER A 74 -0.75 -12.93 -33.25
C SER A 74 -0.03 -11.73 -32.63
N GLU A 75 -0.24 -10.54 -33.18
CA GLU A 75 0.39 -9.33 -32.67
C GLU A 75 -0.16 -8.99 -31.28
N THR A 76 0.75 -8.60 -30.40
CA THR A 76 0.48 -8.28 -29.01
C THR A 76 1.39 -7.13 -28.64
N ASP A 77 0.82 -6.12 -27.99
CA ASP A 77 1.59 -4.98 -27.49
C ASP A 77 2.10 -5.25 -26.07
N LEU A 78 1.69 -6.37 -25.46
CA LEU A 78 2.20 -6.83 -24.18
C LEU A 78 3.56 -7.51 -24.33
N PRO A 79 4.51 -7.26 -23.40
CA PRO A 79 5.76 -8.00 -23.34
C PRO A 79 5.51 -9.52 -23.25
N ALA A 80 6.17 -10.27 -24.13
CA ALA A 80 6.05 -11.72 -24.18
C ALA A 80 7.02 -12.41 -23.20
N VAL A 81 6.49 -13.33 -22.39
CA VAL A 81 7.29 -14.25 -21.57
C VAL A 81 7.20 -15.64 -22.18
N GLN A 82 8.31 -16.13 -22.75
CA GLN A 82 8.35 -17.44 -23.40
C GLN A 82 9.07 -18.47 -22.52
N ILE A 83 8.33 -19.51 -22.12
CA ILE A 83 8.80 -20.58 -21.24
C ILE A 83 8.72 -21.92 -21.99
N PHE A 84 9.79 -22.71 -21.85
CA PHE A 84 9.94 -24.04 -22.44
C PHE A 84 10.16 -25.07 -21.33
N VAL A 85 9.32 -26.09 -21.30
CA VAL A 85 9.33 -27.13 -20.27
C VAL A 85 9.10 -28.48 -20.95
N PRO A 86 9.98 -29.48 -20.73
CA PRO A 86 9.75 -30.83 -21.23
C PRO A 86 8.38 -31.36 -20.78
N SER A 87 7.65 -32.03 -21.68
CA SER A 87 6.30 -32.53 -21.39
C SER A 87 6.27 -33.47 -20.18
N ALA A 88 7.31 -34.29 -20.00
CA ALA A 88 7.46 -35.15 -18.83
C ALA A 88 7.53 -34.35 -17.52
N ASN A 89 8.23 -33.20 -17.50
CA ASN A 89 8.31 -32.33 -16.33
C ASN A 89 6.98 -31.62 -16.07
N LEU A 90 6.26 -31.20 -17.11
CA LEU A 90 4.91 -30.63 -16.93
C LEU A 90 3.95 -31.66 -16.34
N ALA A 91 4.02 -32.91 -16.78
CA ALA A 91 3.21 -34.00 -16.23
C ALA A 91 3.51 -34.24 -14.74
N GLN A 92 4.73 -34.00 -14.27
CA GLN A 92 5.05 -34.07 -12.84
C GLN A 92 4.23 -33.04 -12.04
N LEU A 93 4.11 -31.80 -12.50
CA LEU A 93 3.30 -30.79 -11.81
C LEU A 93 1.82 -31.20 -11.72
N GLU A 94 1.31 -31.94 -12.70
CA GLU A 94 -0.11 -32.33 -12.78
C GLU A 94 -0.39 -33.73 -12.19
N SER A 95 0.65 -34.50 -11.84
CA SER A 95 0.55 -35.91 -11.43
C SER A 95 -0.28 -36.14 -10.15
N HIS A 96 -0.21 -35.23 -9.17
CA HIS A 96 -0.92 -35.34 -7.90
C HIS A 96 -1.33 -33.97 -7.38
N MET A 97 -2.22 -33.31 -8.12
CA MET A 97 -2.67 -31.96 -7.80
C MET A 97 -3.52 -31.90 -6.51
N PRO A 98 -3.39 -30.81 -5.72
CA PRO A 98 -2.50 -29.67 -5.94
C PRO A 98 -1.06 -29.85 -5.41
N GLN A 99 -0.77 -30.89 -4.63
CA GLN A 99 0.49 -31.07 -3.92
C GLN A 99 1.70 -31.09 -4.87
N SER A 100 1.61 -31.89 -5.94
CA SER A 100 2.66 -31.98 -6.97
C SER A 100 2.93 -30.64 -7.67
N GLY A 101 1.93 -29.76 -7.70
CA GLY A 101 2.03 -28.42 -8.26
C GLY A 101 2.95 -27.49 -7.48
N PHE A 102 3.25 -27.79 -6.22
CA PHE A 102 4.07 -26.93 -5.35
C PHE A 102 5.57 -27.23 -5.41
N ASP A 103 5.96 -28.29 -6.11
CA ASP A 103 7.35 -28.67 -6.29
C ASP A 103 7.96 -28.05 -7.54
N TYR A 104 9.24 -27.69 -7.45
CA TYR A 104 9.95 -27.05 -8.55
C TYR A 104 10.38 -28.06 -9.60
N ILE A 105 9.95 -27.84 -10.83
CA ILE A 105 10.46 -28.54 -12.02
C ILE A 105 11.43 -27.67 -12.82
N ASN A 106 12.27 -28.31 -13.63
CA ASN A 106 13.22 -27.61 -14.49
C ASN A 106 12.57 -27.21 -15.83
N GLY A 107 12.93 -26.04 -16.32
CA GLY A 107 12.59 -25.54 -17.65
C GLY A 107 13.59 -24.49 -18.12
N SER A 108 13.27 -23.82 -19.22
CA SER A 108 14.04 -22.74 -19.80
C SER A 108 13.13 -21.55 -20.12
N MET A 109 13.68 -20.34 -20.11
CA MET A 109 12.98 -19.12 -20.49
C MET A 109 13.82 -18.38 -21.53
N LEU A 110 13.17 -17.87 -22.57
CA LEU A 110 13.85 -17.02 -23.55
C LEU A 110 14.13 -15.66 -22.92
N GLN A 111 15.40 -15.26 -22.90
CA GLN A 111 15.84 -13.94 -22.44
C GLN A 111 16.86 -13.40 -23.43
N LYS A 112 16.59 -12.23 -24.02
CA LYS A 112 17.51 -11.56 -24.98
C LYS A 112 18.00 -12.51 -26.09
N GLY A 113 17.09 -13.30 -26.66
CA GLY A 113 17.41 -14.27 -27.72
C GLY A 113 17.99 -15.61 -27.25
N GLU A 114 18.33 -15.77 -25.97
CA GLU A 114 18.96 -16.98 -25.44
C GLU A 114 18.06 -17.74 -24.46
N LEU A 115 18.10 -19.08 -24.52
CA LEU A 115 17.41 -19.93 -23.56
C LEU A 115 18.20 -20.01 -22.24
N LYS A 116 17.65 -19.39 -21.18
CA LYS A 116 18.21 -19.44 -19.83
C LYS A 116 17.47 -20.47 -18.98
N LYS A 117 18.22 -21.32 -18.28
CA LYS A 117 17.65 -22.33 -17.36
C LYS A 117 16.88 -21.64 -16.23
N ILE A 118 15.70 -22.15 -15.93
CA ILE A 118 14.83 -21.71 -14.84
C ILE A 118 14.25 -22.91 -14.08
N LYS A 119 13.73 -22.64 -12.89
CA LYS A 119 12.81 -23.55 -12.21
C LYS A 119 11.43 -22.91 -12.13
N LEU A 120 10.38 -23.70 -12.29
CA LEU A 120 9.01 -23.24 -12.15
C LEU A 120 8.16 -24.20 -11.32
N ARG A 121 7.09 -23.68 -10.74
CA ARG A 121 6.05 -24.41 -10.02
C ARG A 121 4.74 -23.62 -10.04
N TYR A 122 3.63 -24.22 -9.63
CA TYR A 122 2.41 -23.47 -9.35
C TYR A 122 2.53 -22.62 -8.07
N ARG A 123 1.80 -21.51 -8.04
CA ARG A 123 1.85 -20.47 -6.99
C ARG A 123 0.47 -20.30 -6.36
N GLY A 124 0.44 -20.18 -5.04
CA GLY A 124 -0.71 -19.68 -4.28
C GLY A 124 -1.47 -20.77 -3.53
N ASP A 125 -2.16 -20.35 -2.48
CA ASP A 125 -2.69 -21.29 -1.47
C ASP A 125 -4.17 -21.64 -1.70
N TYR A 126 -4.84 -20.91 -2.60
CA TYR A 126 -6.24 -21.12 -2.93
C TYR A 126 -6.44 -21.74 -4.32
N PRO A 127 -7.53 -22.54 -4.50
CA PRO A 127 -7.87 -23.19 -5.77
C PRO A 127 -7.94 -22.24 -6.97
N SER A 128 -8.27 -20.97 -6.73
CA SER A 128 -8.30 -19.92 -7.77
C SER A 128 -7.01 -19.83 -8.59
N HIS A 129 -5.87 -20.26 -8.05
CA HIS A 129 -4.57 -20.18 -8.69
C HIS A 129 -4.17 -21.40 -9.53
N TRP A 130 -4.67 -22.59 -9.20
CA TRP A 130 -4.15 -23.84 -9.77
C TRP A 130 -5.23 -24.85 -10.14
N ALA A 131 -6.45 -24.66 -9.66
CA ALA A 131 -7.56 -25.58 -9.90
C ALA A 131 -8.21 -25.42 -11.28
N TRP A 132 -7.76 -24.46 -12.09
CA TRP A 132 -8.33 -24.09 -13.40
C TRP A 132 -7.26 -24.20 -14.48
N GLU A 133 -7.64 -24.16 -15.76
CA GLU A 133 -6.67 -24.28 -16.87
C GLU A 133 -5.61 -23.16 -16.84
N LYS A 134 -6.04 -21.93 -16.54
CA LYS A 134 -5.14 -20.80 -16.36
C LYS A 134 -4.52 -20.82 -14.95
N LYS A 135 -3.27 -21.28 -14.84
CA LYS A 135 -2.57 -21.49 -13.56
C LYS A 135 -1.54 -20.41 -13.28
N SER A 136 -1.48 -19.93 -12.05
CA SER A 136 -0.43 -19.01 -11.60
C SER A 136 0.90 -19.75 -11.40
N LEU A 137 1.99 -19.20 -11.93
CA LEU A 137 3.32 -19.80 -11.86
C LEU A 137 4.24 -18.99 -10.93
N ARG A 138 5.18 -19.65 -10.25
CA ARG A 138 6.36 -19.01 -9.67
C ARG A 138 7.59 -19.43 -10.43
N ILE A 139 8.30 -18.46 -10.99
CA ILE A 139 9.55 -18.65 -11.71
C ILE A 139 10.72 -18.31 -10.80
N LYS A 140 11.77 -19.13 -10.88
CA LYS A 140 13.04 -18.93 -10.19
C LYS A 140 14.17 -19.05 -11.21
N THR A 141 14.89 -17.95 -11.43
CA THR A 141 16.03 -17.93 -12.33
C THR A 141 17.32 -18.33 -11.61
N ASN A 142 18.38 -18.56 -12.40
CA ASN A 142 19.73 -18.70 -11.86
C ASN A 142 20.26 -17.35 -11.36
N LYS A 143 21.16 -17.38 -10.36
CA LYS A 143 21.76 -16.16 -9.79
C LYS A 143 22.48 -15.30 -10.83
N ASN A 144 23.09 -15.94 -11.84
CA ASN A 144 23.87 -15.27 -12.90
C ASN A 144 23.02 -14.93 -14.14
N SER A 145 21.71 -15.15 -14.10
CA SER A 145 20.80 -14.92 -15.23
C SER A 145 19.46 -14.40 -14.74
N LEU A 146 19.52 -13.25 -14.04
CA LEU A 146 18.35 -12.56 -13.51
C LEU A 146 17.46 -12.07 -14.65
N HIS A 147 16.14 -12.18 -14.47
CA HIS A 147 15.17 -11.61 -15.42
C HIS A 147 14.82 -10.21 -14.94
N GLU A 148 15.24 -9.18 -15.66
CA GLU A 148 15.01 -7.76 -15.30
C GLU A 148 15.43 -7.45 -13.84
N GLY A 149 16.58 -7.99 -13.40
CA GLY A 149 17.05 -7.84 -12.01
C GLY A 149 16.27 -8.67 -10.98
N MET A 150 15.30 -9.50 -11.39
CA MET A 150 14.57 -10.42 -10.51
C MET A 150 15.18 -11.82 -10.54
N ARG A 151 15.40 -12.38 -9.35
CA ARG A 151 15.72 -13.80 -9.18
C ARG A 151 14.48 -14.68 -9.11
N ARG A 152 13.40 -14.14 -8.56
CA ARG A 152 12.12 -14.84 -8.37
C ARG A 152 11.00 -13.87 -8.73
N PHE A 153 10.04 -14.34 -9.49
CA PHE A 153 8.83 -13.60 -9.82
C PHE A 153 7.67 -14.57 -10.00
N ASN A 154 6.45 -14.04 -9.95
CA ASN A 154 5.23 -14.80 -10.10
C ASN A 154 4.55 -14.34 -11.38
N LEU A 155 4.09 -15.29 -12.19
CA LEU A 155 3.15 -15.02 -13.28
C LEU A 155 1.77 -15.34 -12.73
N GLN A 156 1.05 -14.32 -12.29
CA GLN A 156 -0.25 -14.49 -11.66
C GLN A 156 -1.36 -14.45 -12.71
N ALA A 157 -2.15 -15.51 -12.76
CA ALA A 157 -3.36 -15.53 -13.55
C ALA A 157 -4.36 -14.55 -12.93
N PRO A 158 -4.90 -13.57 -13.68
CA PRO A 158 -5.92 -12.70 -13.15
C PRO A 158 -7.16 -13.52 -12.76
N LYS A 159 -7.76 -13.18 -11.62
CA LYS A 159 -8.83 -14.00 -10.99
C LYS A 159 -10.20 -13.34 -11.02
N ARG A 160 -10.25 -12.04 -11.28
CA ARG A 160 -11.46 -11.21 -11.17
C ARG A 160 -11.83 -10.69 -12.53
N ARG A 161 -13.12 -10.41 -12.75
CA ARG A 161 -13.64 -9.87 -14.01
C ARG A 161 -12.80 -8.69 -14.53
N ALA A 162 -12.52 -7.71 -13.68
CA ALA A 162 -11.73 -6.55 -14.08
C ALA A 162 -10.24 -6.82 -14.42
N GLN A 163 -9.71 -8.05 -14.36
CA GLN A 163 -8.33 -8.52 -14.69
C GLN A 163 -7.13 -7.71 -14.13
N ILE A 164 -7.06 -6.40 -14.36
CA ILE A 164 -6.00 -5.45 -14.01
C ILE A 164 -6.05 -4.91 -12.58
N ILE A 165 -7.08 -5.23 -11.79
CA ILE A 165 -7.32 -4.60 -10.47
C ILE A 165 -6.12 -4.64 -9.52
N ASN A 166 -5.43 -5.78 -9.38
CA ASN A 166 -4.27 -5.88 -8.49
C ASN A 166 -3.02 -5.24 -9.11
N PHE A 167 -2.87 -5.34 -10.44
CA PHE A 167 -1.81 -4.67 -11.18
C PHE A 167 -1.89 -3.16 -10.97
N GLN A 168 -3.06 -2.55 -11.18
CA GLN A 168 -3.26 -1.12 -11.01
C GLN A 168 -3.15 -0.66 -9.55
N SER A 169 -3.48 -1.55 -8.61
CA SER A 169 -3.24 -1.26 -7.18
C SER A 169 -1.74 -1.18 -6.86
N LEU A 170 -0.90 -1.99 -7.52
CA LEU A 170 0.56 -1.95 -7.36
C LEU A 170 1.18 -0.78 -8.15
N GLN A 171 0.62 -0.41 -9.31
CA GLN A 171 1.05 0.78 -10.05
C GLN A 171 0.82 2.05 -9.22
N LEU A 172 -0.37 2.21 -8.61
CA LEU A 172 -0.62 3.36 -7.74
C LEU A 172 0.30 3.40 -6.52
N ALA A 173 0.70 2.23 -5.98
CA ALA A 173 1.68 2.19 -4.90
C ALA A 173 3.04 2.73 -5.36
N ALA A 174 3.49 2.33 -6.55
CA ALA A 174 4.74 2.81 -7.14
C ALA A 174 4.68 4.33 -7.43
N ASP A 175 3.57 4.84 -7.98
CA ASP A 175 3.36 6.27 -8.23
C ASP A 175 3.32 7.12 -6.94
N MET A 176 3.00 6.48 -5.82
CA MET A 176 3.05 7.08 -4.48
C MET A 176 4.37 6.79 -3.74
N ASP A 177 5.41 6.36 -4.46
CA ASP A 177 6.76 6.12 -3.92
C ASP A 177 6.77 5.13 -2.73
N LEU A 178 5.85 4.16 -2.74
CA LEU A 178 5.79 3.10 -1.74
C LEU A 178 6.62 1.89 -2.15
N LEU A 179 7.33 1.32 -1.17
CA LEU A 179 8.05 0.06 -1.37
C LEU A 179 7.05 -1.07 -1.67
N GLY A 180 7.29 -1.81 -2.75
CA GLY A 180 6.40 -2.86 -3.21
C GLY A 180 7.05 -3.72 -4.30
N PRO A 181 6.42 -4.84 -4.68
CA PRO A 181 6.92 -5.65 -5.78
C PRO A 181 6.68 -4.92 -7.11
N ARG A 182 7.66 -4.97 -8.01
CA ARG A 182 7.43 -4.57 -9.40
C ARG A 182 6.36 -5.43 -10.04
N ALA A 183 5.48 -4.80 -10.81
CA ALA A 183 4.40 -5.48 -11.50
C ALA A 183 4.35 -5.07 -12.99
N LYS A 184 4.06 -6.04 -13.86
CA LYS A 184 3.89 -5.82 -15.32
C LYS A 184 2.77 -6.72 -15.86
N LEU A 185 2.01 -6.24 -16.83
CA LEU A 185 1.17 -7.09 -17.66
C LEU A 185 2.04 -7.75 -18.73
N VAL A 186 1.86 -9.06 -18.93
CA VAL A 186 2.65 -9.84 -19.89
C VAL A 186 1.78 -10.88 -20.58
N ARG A 187 2.14 -11.24 -21.82
CA ARG A 187 1.56 -12.40 -22.50
C ARG A 187 2.47 -13.61 -22.29
N LEU A 188 1.91 -14.70 -21.76
CA LEU A 188 2.67 -15.92 -21.48
C LEU A 188 2.57 -16.90 -22.65
N TYR A 189 3.71 -17.40 -23.10
CA TYR A 189 3.80 -18.55 -24.00
C TYR A 189 4.47 -19.71 -23.26
N LEU A 190 3.80 -20.87 -23.23
CA LEU A 190 4.33 -22.10 -22.64
C LEU A 190 4.41 -23.17 -23.72
N ASN A 191 5.64 -23.59 -24.07
CA ASN A 191 5.93 -24.49 -25.19
C ASN A 191 5.32 -24.01 -26.50
N GLY A 192 5.51 -22.72 -26.82
CA GLY A 192 4.96 -22.08 -28.03
C GLY A 192 3.46 -21.82 -27.99
N LYS A 193 2.71 -22.32 -26.99
CA LYS A 193 1.26 -22.10 -26.88
C LYS A 193 0.98 -20.83 -26.09
N ASN A 194 0.21 -19.92 -26.68
CA ASN A 194 -0.34 -18.74 -26.01
C ASN A 194 -1.19 -19.16 -24.80
N ARG A 195 -0.80 -18.76 -23.59
CA ARG A 195 -1.48 -19.02 -22.33
C ARG A 195 -2.29 -17.82 -21.83
N GLY A 196 -2.35 -16.76 -22.62
CA GLY A 196 -3.08 -15.55 -22.31
C GLY A 196 -2.29 -14.56 -21.46
N ILE A 197 -3.03 -13.62 -20.88
CA ILE A 197 -2.49 -12.47 -20.14
C ILE A 197 -2.21 -12.84 -18.68
N TYR A 198 -1.06 -12.44 -18.16
CA TYR A 198 -0.65 -12.63 -16.77
C TYR A 198 -0.18 -11.30 -16.17
N VAL A 199 -0.28 -11.20 -14.85
CA VAL A 199 0.44 -10.16 -14.11
C VAL A 199 1.75 -10.76 -13.61
N LEU A 200 2.87 -10.32 -14.17
CA LEU A 200 4.19 -10.57 -13.60
C LEU A 200 4.32 -9.74 -12.32
N ILE A 201 4.58 -10.39 -11.18
CA ILE A 201 4.78 -9.73 -9.88
C ILE A 201 6.07 -10.23 -9.26
N GLU A 202 6.99 -9.32 -8.96
CA GLU A 202 8.25 -9.59 -8.26
C GLU A 202 7.99 -10.38 -6.97
N GLN A 203 8.82 -11.39 -6.70
CA GLN A 203 8.81 -12.06 -5.41
C GLN A 203 9.80 -11.38 -4.49
N LEU A 204 9.28 -10.71 -3.46
CA LEU A 204 10.09 -9.99 -2.47
C LEU A 204 11.28 -10.81 -1.94
N GLY A 205 12.39 -10.12 -1.79
CA GLY A 205 13.62 -10.60 -1.16
C GLY A 205 14.65 -9.47 -1.12
N GLU A 206 15.87 -9.77 -0.68
CA GLU A 206 16.94 -8.78 -0.58
C GLU A 206 17.20 -8.03 -1.89
N ILE A 207 17.10 -8.71 -3.03
CA ILE A 207 17.27 -8.10 -4.35
C ILE A 207 16.25 -6.99 -4.65
N THR A 208 15.06 -7.06 -4.05
CA THR A 208 14.03 -6.00 -4.16
C THR A 208 14.52 -4.70 -3.53
N LEU A 209 15.21 -4.79 -2.39
CA LEU A 209 15.82 -3.62 -1.72
C LEU A 209 16.93 -3.03 -2.60
N ARG A 210 17.82 -3.88 -3.11
CA ARG A 210 18.90 -3.45 -4.01
C ARG A 210 18.39 -2.76 -5.27
N ASN A 211 17.34 -3.30 -5.90
CA ASN A 211 16.71 -2.73 -7.09
C ASN A 211 15.99 -1.40 -6.81
N THR A 212 15.72 -1.08 -5.54
CA THR A 212 15.09 0.17 -5.10
C THR A 212 16.10 1.10 -4.42
N ASN A 213 17.40 0.85 -4.58
CA ASN A 213 18.50 1.61 -3.96
C ASN A 213 18.42 1.68 -2.42
N LEU A 214 17.79 0.67 -1.80
CA LEU A 214 17.76 0.48 -0.36
C LEU A 214 18.83 -0.51 0.05
N MET A 215 19.37 -0.30 1.25
CA MET A 215 20.34 -1.22 1.81
C MET A 215 19.71 -2.61 2.02
N PRO A 216 20.47 -3.70 1.80
CA PRO A 216 20.06 -5.02 2.22
C PRO A 216 19.70 -5.04 3.70
N GLY A 217 18.52 -5.57 4.02
CA GLY A 217 18.04 -5.65 5.38
C GLY A 217 16.96 -6.72 5.54
N ASP A 218 16.40 -6.78 6.74
CA ASP A 218 15.34 -7.74 7.04
C ASP A 218 14.03 -7.32 6.38
N ILE A 219 13.37 -8.28 5.72
CA ILE A 219 11.97 -8.14 5.32
C ILE A 219 11.17 -9.17 6.11
N TYR A 220 10.41 -8.70 7.08
CA TYR A 220 9.50 -9.51 7.89
C TYR A 220 8.22 -9.80 7.11
N ARG A 221 7.71 -11.02 7.23
CA ARG A 221 6.44 -11.48 6.66
C ARG A 221 5.51 -11.94 7.77
N GLY A 222 4.35 -11.31 7.83
CA GLY A 222 3.23 -11.72 8.67
C GLY A 222 2.13 -12.33 7.80
N GLU A 223 1.86 -13.62 8.02
CA GLU A 223 0.85 -14.40 7.31
C GLU A 223 0.33 -15.51 8.23
N MET A 224 -0.95 -15.47 8.61
CA MET A 224 -1.58 -16.47 9.51
C MET A 224 -2.83 -17.11 8.88
N ILE A 225 -2.99 -17.04 7.56
CA ILE A 225 -4.13 -17.64 6.85
C ILE A 225 -3.67 -18.79 5.93
N ALA A 226 -4.64 -19.60 5.51
CA ALA A 226 -4.43 -20.75 4.64
C ALA A 226 -3.38 -21.73 5.21
N LYS A 227 -2.30 -22.01 4.46
CA LYS A 227 -1.26 -22.98 4.87
C LYS A 227 -0.44 -22.51 6.08
N ASP A 228 -0.42 -21.20 6.34
CA ASP A 228 0.30 -20.58 7.45
C ASP A 228 -0.66 -20.38 8.65
N GLY A 229 -1.84 -21.01 8.61
CA GLY A 229 -2.86 -20.96 9.65
C GLY A 229 -2.37 -21.49 11.00
N PHE A 230 -2.41 -20.63 12.02
CA PHE A 230 -2.03 -21.00 13.39
C PHE A 230 -3.23 -21.60 14.14
N THR A 231 -3.08 -22.81 14.66
CA THR A 231 -4.09 -23.50 15.51
C THR A 231 -3.58 -23.66 16.93
N GLY A 232 -3.37 -22.55 17.64
CA GLY A 232 -3.02 -22.59 19.07
C GLY A 232 -4.13 -23.24 19.91
N LYS A 233 -3.76 -24.09 20.88
CA LYS A 233 -4.68 -24.59 21.91
C LYS A 233 -5.00 -23.43 22.87
N GLY A 234 -6.21 -22.90 22.79
CA GLY A 234 -6.70 -21.82 23.65
C GLY A 234 -7.28 -20.68 22.81
N ARG A 235 -8.55 -20.34 23.04
CA ARG A 235 -9.32 -19.33 22.29
C ARG A 235 -8.87 -17.87 22.58
N ALA A 236 -7.58 -17.62 22.78
CA ALA A 236 -7.05 -16.27 22.81
C ALA A 236 -6.78 -15.84 21.37
N TRP A 237 -7.48 -14.82 20.91
CA TRP A 237 -7.28 -14.24 19.57
C TRP A 237 -5.93 -13.52 19.55
N TYR A 238 -5.02 -13.98 18.69
CA TYR A 238 -3.72 -13.32 18.45
C TYR A 238 -3.68 -12.76 17.03
N GLY A 239 -3.45 -11.45 16.88
CA GLY A 239 -3.04 -10.84 15.64
C GLY A 239 -1.53 -10.76 15.49
N LEU A 240 -1.08 -10.52 14.27
CA LEU A 240 0.34 -10.45 13.92
C LEU A 240 1.15 -9.53 14.85
N PHE A 241 0.60 -8.38 15.21
CA PHE A 241 1.26 -7.41 16.10
C PHE A 241 1.11 -7.73 17.60
N ASP A 242 0.75 -8.96 17.95
CA ASP A 242 0.72 -9.44 19.35
C ASP A 242 1.97 -10.23 19.72
N SER A 243 2.65 -10.85 18.75
CA SER A 243 3.85 -11.65 19.00
C SER A 243 4.79 -11.71 17.78
N PRO A 244 6.11 -11.51 17.97
CA PRO A 244 7.11 -11.71 16.92
C PRO A 244 7.14 -13.14 16.36
N ALA A 245 6.71 -14.14 17.15
CA ALA A 245 6.69 -15.55 16.74
C ALA A 245 5.71 -15.85 15.58
N LEU A 246 4.80 -14.90 15.28
CA LEU A 246 3.86 -14.97 14.17
C LEU A 246 4.45 -14.44 12.85
N TRP A 247 5.74 -14.07 12.86
CA TRP A 247 6.45 -13.53 11.72
C TRP A 247 7.64 -14.39 11.35
N ASP A 248 7.97 -14.39 10.06
CA ASP A 248 9.24 -14.90 9.56
C ASP A 248 9.95 -13.86 8.68
N LYS A 249 11.10 -14.22 8.12
CA LYS A 249 11.90 -13.34 7.26
C LYS A 249 11.94 -13.87 5.83
N VAL A 250 11.57 -13.02 4.86
CA VAL A 250 11.72 -13.32 3.41
C VAL A 250 13.00 -12.73 2.81
N ALA A 251 13.66 -11.82 3.53
CA ALA A 251 15.01 -11.34 3.33
C ALA A 251 15.68 -11.22 4.71
N ILE A 252 16.98 -11.53 4.79
CA ILE A 252 17.75 -11.56 6.03
C ILE A 252 18.91 -10.58 5.87
N ASN A 253 19.09 -9.70 6.85
CA ASN A 253 20.32 -8.94 7.00
C ASN A 253 21.45 -9.89 7.43
N ASN A 254 22.43 -10.12 6.56
CA ASN A 254 23.51 -11.07 6.78
C ASN A 254 24.55 -10.62 7.82
N HIS A 255 24.44 -9.40 8.36
CA HIS A 255 25.25 -8.95 9.51
C HIS A 255 24.77 -9.54 10.84
N TYR A 256 23.53 -10.06 10.89
CA TYR A 256 22.94 -10.62 12.10
C TYR A 256 22.56 -12.10 11.91
N GLN A 257 22.36 -12.81 13.01
CA GLN A 257 21.84 -14.17 12.96
C GLN A 257 20.46 -14.16 12.29
N SER A 258 20.16 -15.19 11.48
CA SER A 258 18.90 -15.27 10.73
C SER A 258 17.66 -15.29 11.63
N SER A 259 17.80 -15.76 12.87
CA SER A 259 16.76 -15.82 13.90
C SER A 259 16.57 -14.52 14.68
N ALA A 260 17.43 -13.51 14.51
CA ALA A 260 17.35 -12.27 15.29
C ALA A 260 16.05 -11.51 14.98
N MET A 261 15.23 -11.23 16.00
CA MET A 261 13.95 -10.52 15.84
C MET A 261 13.88 -9.21 16.64
N ALA A 262 14.97 -8.78 17.27
CA ALA A 262 14.99 -7.66 18.21
C ALA A 262 14.31 -6.37 17.70
N PRO A 263 14.50 -5.90 16.44
CA PRO A 263 13.77 -4.73 15.95
C PRO A 263 12.24 -4.93 15.95
N LEU A 264 11.78 -6.12 15.57
CA LEU A 264 10.36 -6.45 15.53
C LEU A 264 9.79 -6.63 16.94
N GLU A 265 10.57 -7.19 17.87
CA GLU A 265 10.25 -7.27 19.30
C GLU A 265 10.04 -5.87 19.90
N THR A 266 10.96 -4.94 19.62
CA THR A 266 10.83 -3.53 20.04
C THR A 266 9.55 -2.90 19.49
N LEU A 267 9.30 -3.02 18.18
CA LEU A 267 8.07 -2.49 17.58
C LEU A 267 6.82 -3.07 18.25
N ILE A 268 6.75 -4.38 18.43
CA ILE A 268 5.59 -5.04 19.04
C ILE A 268 5.42 -4.62 20.51
N GLY A 269 6.51 -4.49 21.28
CA GLY A 269 6.48 -3.99 22.65
C GLY A 269 5.91 -2.56 22.75
N LEU A 270 6.33 -1.65 21.86
CA LEU A 270 5.76 -0.30 21.79
C LEU A 270 4.26 -0.32 21.45
N LEU A 271 3.83 -1.20 20.55
CA LEU A 271 2.42 -1.33 20.18
C LEU A 271 1.54 -1.90 21.32
N GLN A 272 2.12 -2.65 22.26
CA GLN A 272 1.40 -3.09 23.46
C GLN A 272 1.07 -1.90 24.37
N ASN A 273 1.97 -0.91 24.45
CA ASN A 273 1.83 0.31 25.25
C ASN A 273 1.41 1.55 24.43
N ARG A 274 0.79 1.38 23.26
CA ARG A 274 0.48 2.48 22.31
C ARG A 274 -0.43 3.61 22.83
N ASP A 275 -1.02 3.45 24.00
CA ASP A 275 -1.82 4.50 24.65
C ASP A 275 -0.94 5.46 25.49
N ASP A 276 0.34 5.10 25.73
CA ASP A 276 1.34 5.91 26.44
C ASP A 276 2.05 6.93 25.52
N GLN A 277 2.35 8.12 26.05
CA GLN A 277 2.97 9.20 25.28
C GLN A 277 4.43 8.91 24.90
N GLU A 278 5.19 8.25 25.78
CA GLU A 278 6.58 7.91 25.51
C GLU A 278 6.67 6.79 24.46
N ALA A 279 5.77 5.80 24.53
CA ALA A 279 5.64 4.80 23.47
C ALA A 279 5.31 5.45 22.11
N GLN A 280 4.43 6.45 22.08
CA GLN A 280 4.10 7.20 20.86
C GLN A 280 5.31 8.00 20.32
N ARG A 281 6.08 8.64 21.20
CA ARG A 281 7.34 9.32 20.83
C ARG A 281 8.33 8.34 20.20
N GLN A 282 8.56 7.18 20.83
CA GLN A 282 9.48 6.17 20.31
C GLN A 282 8.99 5.54 18.99
N LEU A 283 7.67 5.39 18.81
CA LEU A 283 7.11 4.99 17.52
C LEU A 283 7.44 6.00 16.41
N SER A 284 7.41 7.31 16.69
CA SER A 284 7.88 8.35 15.75
C SER A 284 9.36 8.24 15.38
N GLU A 285 10.19 7.67 16.26
CA GLU A 285 11.62 7.46 16.00
C GLU A 285 11.88 6.21 15.14
N ILE A 286 11.21 5.09 15.44
CA ILE A 286 11.46 3.80 14.79
C ILE A 286 10.62 3.55 13.53
N LEU A 287 9.61 4.38 13.26
CA LEU A 287 8.80 4.29 12.05
C LEU A 287 9.15 5.44 11.11
N ASP A 288 9.26 5.16 9.82
CA ASP A 288 9.35 6.23 8.83
C ASP A 288 7.96 6.84 8.59
N MET A 289 7.63 7.89 9.36
CA MET A 289 6.29 8.47 9.38
C MET A 289 5.80 8.93 8.01
N ASN A 290 6.70 9.43 7.15
CA ASN A 290 6.36 9.77 5.77
C ASN A 290 5.92 8.55 4.96
N SER A 291 6.66 7.44 5.02
CA SER A 291 6.28 6.20 4.33
C SER A 291 4.98 5.62 4.86
N TRP A 292 4.75 5.68 6.18
CA TRP A 292 3.51 5.23 6.79
C TRP A 292 2.32 6.13 6.44
N GLY A 293 2.53 7.45 6.40
CA GLY A 293 1.55 8.43 5.94
C GLY A 293 1.12 8.18 4.50
N ARG A 294 2.10 7.98 3.59
CA ARG A 294 1.83 7.58 2.20
C ARG A 294 1.09 6.25 2.11
N PHE A 295 1.48 5.26 2.90
CA PHE A 295 0.81 3.95 2.91
C PHE A 295 -0.64 4.04 3.38
N SER A 296 -0.94 4.88 4.37
CA SER A 296 -2.31 5.13 4.82
C SER A 296 -3.15 5.89 3.79
N ALA A 297 -2.58 6.93 3.16
CA ALA A 297 -3.24 7.65 2.08
C ALA A 297 -3.51 6.72 0.88
N TYR A 298 -2.54 5.87 0.53
CA TYR A 298 -2.68 4.81 -0.46
C TYR A 298 -3.84 3.86 -0.15
N GLN A 299 -3.99 3.38 1.09
CA GLN A 299 -5.12 2.51 1.46
C GLN A 299 -6.48 3.18 1.23
N ALA A 300 -6.58 4.50 1.47
CA ALA A 300 -7.79 5.26 1.20
C ALA A 300 -8.06 5.39 -0.31
N LEU A 301 -7.03 5.73 -1.09
CA LEU A 301 -7.11 5.95 -2.55
C LEU A 301 -7.36 4.66 -3.34
N VAL A 302 -6.69 3.57 -2.97
CA VAL A 302 -6.89 2.23 -3.53
C VAL A 302 -8.16 1.60 -3.01
N GLY A 303 -8.72 2.05 -1.88
CA GLY A 303 -9.96 1.48 -1.36
C GLY A 303 -9.82 0.03 -0.88
N THR A 304 -8.69 -0.31 -0.24
CA THR A 304 -8.39 -1.68 0.22
C THR A 304 -8.53 -1.87 1.73
N LYS A 305 -8.91 -3.09 2.13
CA LYS A 305 -8.88 -3.60 3.51
C LYS A 305 -8.10 -4.91 3.64
N HIS A 306 -7.26 -5.25 2.65
CA HIS A 306 -6.53 -6.54 2.60
C HIS A 306 -5.36 -6.64 3.58
N PHE A 307 -4.89 -5.51 4.12
CA PHE A 307 -3.96 -5.47 5.25
C PHE A 307 -4.77 -5.60 6.54
N THR A 308 -4.73 -6.77 7.15
CA THR A 308 -5.63 -7.15 8.25
C THR A 308 -4.85 -7.49 9.51
N TRP A 309 -5.51 -7.93 10.56
CA TRP A 309 -4.84 -8.32 11.80
C TRP A 309 -4.04 -9.63 11.67
N ASP A 310 -4.32 -10.45 10.65
CA ASP A 310 -3.78 -11.82 10.50
C ASP A 310 -2.97 -12.06 9.22
N HIS A 311 -2.99 -11.19 8.20
CA HIS A 311 -2.26 -11.47 6.94
C HIS A 311 -1.90 -10.26 6.08
N ASN A 312 -1.12 -10.52 5.02
CA ASN A 312 -0.63 -9.59 4.00
C ASN A 312 0.38 -8.52 4.47
N TRP A 313 1.01 -8.71 5.62
CA TRP A 313 1.99 -7.74 6.11
C TRP A 313 3.41 -8.05 5.66
N ARG A 314 4.09 -7.04 5.13
CA ARG A 314 5.51 -7.06 4.83
C ARG A 314 6.12 -5.78 5.40
N LEU A 315 7.14 -5.94 6.24
CA LEU A 315 7.83 -4.83 6.89
C LEU A 315 9.31 -4.90 6.53
N TYR A 316 9.85 -3.83 5.96
CA TYR A 316 11.30 -3.68 5.80
C TYR A 316 11.85 -2.94 7.01
N TYR A 317 12.90 -3.48 7.63
CA TYR A 317 13.67 -2.76 8.63
C TYR A 317 15.00 -2.32 8.05
N ASP A 318 15.17 -1.00 7.94
CA ASP A 318 16.42 -0.38 7.55
C ASP A 318 17.31 -0.23 8.78
N SER A 319 18.26 -1.14 8.95
CA SER A 319 19.16 -1.14 10.11
C SER A 319 20.13 0.05 10.12
N TRP A 320 20.31 0.75 8.98
CA TRP A 320 21.14 1.95 8.92
C TRP A 320 20.41 3.18 9.45
N ARG A 321 19.12 3.30 9.13
CA ARG A 321 18.28 4.40 9.64
C ARG A 321 17.63 4.09 10.98
N GLY A 322 17.60 2.83 11.38
CA GLY A 322 16.86 2.36 12.56
C GLY A 322 15.34 2.41 12.37
N LYS A 323 14.84 2.37 11.12
CA LYS A 323 13.43 2.62 10.80
C LYS A 323 12.73 1.47 10.08
N PHE A 324 11.45 1.29 10.40
CA PHE A 324 10.54 0.41 9.70
C PHE A 324 9.78 1.13 8.58
N TYR A 325 9.69 0.45 7.45
CA TYR A 325 8.95 0.85 6.26
C TYR A 325 7.85 -0.18 5.94
N PRO A 326 6.65 0.26 5.55
CA PRO A 326 5.65 -0.64 5.01
C PRO A 326 6.05 -1.11 3.60
N ILE A 327 5.80 -2.38 3.29
CA ILE A 327 5.85 -2.88 1.91
C ILE A 327 4.45 -3.27 1.46
N VAL A 328 4.00 -2.69 0.34
CA VAL A 328 2.73 -3.04 -0.29
C VAL A 328 2.80 -4.48 -0.83
N TRP A 329 1.90 -5.35 -0.39
CA TRP A 329 1.84 -6.74 -0.84
C TRP A 329 0.39 -7.21 -0.97
N ASP A 330 0.05 -7.72 -2.16
CA ASP A 330 -1.30 -8.18 -2.55
C ASP A 330 -2.45 -7.22 -2.13
N PRO A 331 -2.35 -5.92 -2.47
CA PRO A 331 -3.22 -4.89 -1.93
C PRO A 331 -4.68 -5.05 -2.34
N VAL A 332 -4.95 -5.50 -3.57
CA VAL A 332 -6.32 -5.67 -4.08
C VAL A 332 -7.20 -4.42 -3.87
N GLY A 333 -7.17 -3.53 -4.86
CA GLY A 333 -7.91 -2.28 -4.82
C GLY A 333 -9.39 -2.36 -5.16
N TRP A 334 -10.06 -1.25 -4.89
CA TRP A 334 -11.39 -0.85 -5.32
C TRP A 334 -12.44 -1.95 -5.20
N GLN A 335 -12.35 -2.79 -4.17
CA GLN A 335 -13.38 -3.78 -3.85
C GLN A 335 -14.48 -3.19 -2.97
N HIS A 336 -14.13 -2.18 -2.17
CA HIS A 336 -15.03 -1.56 -1.21
C HIS A 336 -15.63 -0.24 -1.73
N ARG A 337 -16.58 0.32 -0.99
CA ARG A 337 -17.11 1.66 -1.27
C ARG A 337 -16.05 2.72 -0.90
N PRO A 338 -15.87 3.80 -1.69
CA PRO A 338 -14.81 4.80 -1.52
C PRO A 338 -14.50 5.23 -0.08
N LEU A 339 -15.51 5.63 0.69
CA LEU A 339 -15.29 6.22 2.02
C LEU A 339 -15.17 5.18 3.15
N SER A 340 -15.39 3.90 2.85
CA SER A 340 -15.32 2.83 3.85
C SER A 340 -13.89 2.49 4.27
N THR A 341 -12.90 3.05 3.57
CA THR A 341 -11.46 2.82 3.70
C THR A 341 -10.68 4.11 3.94
N PHE A 342 -11.37 5.23 4.19
CA PHE A 342 -10.68 6.52 4.42
C PHE A 342 -9.68 6.44 5.57
N ALA A 343 -10.07 5.81 6.69
CA ALA A 343 -9.18 5.47 7.80
C ALA A 343 -9.33 3.97 8.11
N VAL A 344 -8.32 3.16 7.79
CA VAL A 344 -8.34 1.70 8.00
C VAL A 344 -7.63 1.36 9.31
N ILE A 345 -8.40 1.21 10.39
CA ILE A 345 -7.87 0.88 11.71
C ILE A 345 -8.22 -0.57 12.03
N ARG A 346 -7.35 -1.49 11.57
CA ARG A 346 -7.55 -2.94 11.70
C ARG A 346 -6.43 -3.69 12.41
N THR A 347 -5.43 -2.97 12.92
CA THR A 347 -4.25 -3.53 13.60
C THR A 347 -3.87 -2.63 14.77
N LYS A 348 -3.12 -3.17 15.75
CA LYS A 348 -2.54 -2.35 16.82
C LYS A 348 -1.63 -1.24 16.28
N LEU A 349 -0.94 -1.51 15.17
CA LEU A 349 -0.11 -0.53 14.47
C LEU A 349 -0.94 0.67 13.99
N PHE A 350 -2.05 0.46 13.28
CA PHE A 350 -2.87 1.59 12.84
C PHE A 350 -3.66 2.23 13.99
N ASP A 351 -4.02 1.49 15.04
CA ASP A 351 -4.58 2.09 16.25
C ASP A 351 -3.57 3.10 16.85
N ALA A 352 -2.29 2.71 16.97
CA ALA A 352 -1.22 3.58 17.42
C ALA A 352 -0.99 4.79 16.49
N LEU A 353 -0.87 4.54 15.18
CA LEU A 353 -0.57 5.59 14.21
C LEU A 353 -1.67 6.65 14.13
N PHE A 354 -2.95 6.28 14.14
CA PHE A 354 -4.04 7.26 14.13
C PHE A 354 -4.21 8.05 15.44
N ARG A 355 -3.41 7.73 16.48
CA ARG A 355 -3.24 8.48 17.72
C ARG A 355 -1.95 9.31 17.74
N ASN A 356 -1.16 9.26 16.68
CA ASN A 356 0.14 9.93 16.59
C ASN A 356 0.07 11.16 15.68
N GLY A 357 0.37 12.35 16.21
CA GLY A 357 0.34 13.60 15.46
C GLY A 357 1.31 13.65 14.28
N ASP A 358 2.50 13.05 14.40
CA ASP A 358 3.50 13.04 13.33
C ASP A 358 3.01 12.21 12.14
N PHE A 359 2.39 11.06 12.42
CA PHE A 359 1.73 10.26 11.41
C PHE A 359 0.57 11.00 10.73
N LEU A 360 -0.27 11.70 11.48
CA LEU A 360 -1.42 12.43 10.91
C LEU A 360 -0.95 13.57 9.99
N ARG A 361 0.10 14.29 10.37
CA ARG A 361 0.76 15.29 9.52
C ARG A 361 1.35 14.65 8.27
N ALA A 362 2.11 13.55 8.41
CA ALA A 362 2.69 12.83 7.28
C ALA A 362 1.61 12.28 6.31
N ARG A 363 0.49 11.78 6.84
CA ARG A 363 -0.67 11.34 6.05
C ARG A 363 -1.32 12.51 5.31
N ASN A 364 -1.41 13.69 5.94
CA ASN A 364 -1.88 14.90 5.26
C ASN A 364 -0.94 15.31 4.12
N SER A 365 0.38 15.33 4.38
CA SER A 365 1.38 15.65 3.36
C SER A 365 1.29 14.70 2.16
N ALA A 366 1.05 13.41 2.39
CA ALA A 366 0.84 12.45 1.31
C ALA A 366 -0.41 12.74 0.46
N PHE A 367 -1.51 13.17 1.08
CA PHE A 367 -2.70 13.61 0.31
C PHE A 367 -2.45 14.90 -0.46
N THR A 368 -1.77 15.88 0.13
CA THR A 368 -1.38 17.11 -0.56
C THR A 368 -0.49 16.79 -1.76
N GLU A 369 0.56 16.01 -1.58
CA GLU A 369 1.48 15.58 -2.64
C GLU A 369 0.73 14.89 -3.78
N PHE A 370 -0.22 14.01 -3.46
CA PHE A 370 -1.03 13.32 -4.46
C PHE A 370 -2.01 14.26 -5.16
N PHE A 371 -2.86 14.98 -4.44
CA PHE A 371 -3.98 15.74 -5.03
C PHE A 371 -3.61 17.10 -5.63
N ASN A 372 -2.46 17.67 -5.24
CA ASN A 372 -1.97 18.94 -5.78
C ASN A 372 -0.89 18.74 -6.87
N SER A 373 -0.62 17.50 -7.26
CA SER A 373 0.25 17.15 -8.39
C SER A 373 -0.56 16.58 -9.56
N GLN A 374 0.14 16.22 -10.64
CA GLN A 374 -0.44 15.52 -11.79
C GLN A 374 -0.64 14.01 -11.54
N LYS A 375 -0.25 13.47 -10.37
CA LYS A 375 -0.37 12.04 -10.05
C LYS A 375 -1.78 11.46 -10.28
N PRO A 376 -2.90 12.12 -9.89
CA PRO A 376 -4.24 11.56 -10.06
C PRO A 376 -4.66 11.49 -11.53
N THR A 377 -4.39 12.55 -12.30
CA THR A 377 -4.74 12.62 -13.73
C THR A 377 -3.88 11.68 -14.56
N THR A 378 -2.57 11.62 -14.29
CA THR A 378 -1.65 10.68 -14.95
C THR A 378 -2.04 9.23 -14.66
N PHE A 379 -2.38 8.90 -13.41
CA PHE A 379 -2.83 7.55 -13.06
C PHE A 379 -4.13 7.16 -13.76
N LEU A 380 -5.13 8.06 -13.78
CA LEU A 380 -6.40 7.78 -14.46
C LEU A 380 -6.22 7.63 -15.98
N LYS A 381 -5.32 8.41 -16.59
CA LYS A 381 -4.96 8.24 -18.00
C LYS A 381 -4.29 6.89 -18.24
N HIS A 382 -3.25 6.55 -17.47
CA HIS A 382 -2.59 5.25 -17.55
C HIS A 382 -3.57 4.08 -17.37
N LEU A 383 -4.53 4.21 -16.45
CA LEU A 383 -5.58 3.23 -16.25
C LEU A 383 -6.47 3.07 -17.50
N SER A 384 -6.88 4.18 -18.13
CA SER A 384 -7.64 4.16 -19.39
C SER A 384 -6.85 3.50 -20.52
N ASP A 385 -5.60 3.93 -20.73
CA ASP A 385 -4.71 3.39 -21.76
C ASP A 385 -4.51 1.88 -21.55
N THR A 386 -4.36 1.45 -20.29
CA THR A 386 -4.24 0.02 -19.95
C THR A 386 -5.53 -0.74 -20.25
N THR A 387 -6.70 -0.18 -19.96
CA THR A 387 -7.98 -0.84 -20.24
C THR A 387 -8.19 -1.01 -21.74
N GLU A 388 -7.93 0.03 -22.53
CA GLU A 388 -8.00 -0.01 -24.00
C GLU A 388 -7.11 -1.11 -24.57
N LEU A 389 -5.83 -1.14 -24.17
CA LEU A 389 -4.91 -2.21 -24.52
C LEU A 389 -5.46 -3.59 -24.13
N MET A 390 -6.00 -3.72 -22.92
CA MET A 390 -6.51 -4.99 -22.41
C MET A 390 -7.79 -5.46 -23.10
N GLU A 391 -8.62 -4.57 -23.65
CA GLU A 391 -9.82 -4.92 -24.42
C GLU A 391 -9.47 -5.75 -25.66
N GLU A 392 -8.42 -5.35 -26.37
CA GLU A 392 -7.92 -6.07 -27.54
C GLU A 392 -7.27 -7.41 -27.13
N GLU A 393 -6.41 -7.36 -26.11
CA GLU A 393 -5.64 -8.51 -25.65
C GLU A 393 -6.53 -9.64 -25.08
N ILE A 394 -7.62 -9.28 -24.40
CA ILE A 394 -8.54 -10.24 -23.74
C ILE A 394 -9.31 -11.08 -24.75
N ALA A 395 -9.70 -10.50 -25.89
CA ALA A 395 -10.36 -11.23 -26.96
C ALA A 395 -9.46 -12.36 -27.52
N LEU A 396 -8.14 -12.16 -27.46
CA LEU A 396 -7.11 -13.12 -27.90
C LEU A 396 -6.56 -13.99 -26.76
N ASP A 397 -7.22 -14.03 -25.60
CA ASP A 397 -6.85 -14.89 -24.48
C ASP A 397 -7.67 -16.20 -24.51
N PRO A 398 -7.08 -17.33 -24.96
CA PRO A 398 -7.80 -18.61 -25.02
C PRO A 398 -8.10 -19.22 -23.64
N TYR A 399 -7.53 -18.66 -22.57
CA TYR A 399 -7.72 -19.12 -21.18
C TYR A 399 -8.38 -18.05 -20.30
N LEU A 400 -9.01 -17.04 -20.91
CA LEU A 400 -9.67 -15.94 -20.20
C LEU A 400 -10.57 -16.46 -19.07
N ARG A 401 -10.52 -15.76 -17.92
CA ARG A 401 -11.31 -16.14 -16.76
C ARG A 401 -11.88 -14.92 -16.01
N PRO A 402 -13.22 -14.80 -15.88
CA PRO A 402 -14.24 -15.68 -16.47
C PRO A 402 -14.20 -15.63 -18.01
N ALA A 403 -14.64 -16.72 -18.65
CA ALA A 403 -14.58 -16.90 -20.11
C ALA A 403 -15.72 -16.13 -20.82
N ASP A 404 -15.77 -14.82 -20.57
CA ASP A 404 -16.74 -13.87 -21.09
C ASP A 404 -16.01 -12.54 -21.29
N ALA A 405 -15.56 -12.29 -22.52
CA ALA A 405 -14.77 -11.12 -22.87
C ALA A 405 -15.57 -9.83 -22.63
N SER A 406 -16.85 -9.78 -23.02
CA SER A 406 -17.69 -8.60 -22.84
C SER A 406 -17.84 -8.24 -21.36
N SER A 407 -18.19 -9.22 -20.51
CA SER A 407 -18.34 -8.96 -19.07
C SER A 407 -17.02 -8.56 -18.41
N VAL A 408 -15.89 -9.06 -18.92
CA VAL A 408 -14.56 -8.66 -18.46
C VAL A 408 -14.25 -7.21 -18.83
N VAL A 409 -14.53 -6.81 -20.07
CA VAL A 409 -14.37 -5.43 -20.56
C VAL A 409 -15.24 -4.46 -19.76
N ASP A 410 -16.53 -4.76 -19.60
CA ASP A 410 -17.45 -3.94 -18.79
C ASP A 410 -16.92 -3.76 -17.36
N ALA A 411 -16.39 -4.82 -16.76
CA ALA A 411 -15.83 -4.76 -15.41
C ALA A 411 -14.52 -3.94 -15.31
N MET A 412 -13.74 -3.84 -16.39
CA MET A 412 -12.56 -2.95 -16.44
C MET A 412 -12.99 -1.49 -16.56
N ARG A 413 -13.96 -1.18 -17.43
CA ARG A 413 -14.53 0.18 -17.54
C ARG A 413 -15.26 0.62 -16.27
N ASP A 414 -15.92 -0.29 -15.58
CA ASP A 414 -16.50 0.00 -14.26
C ASP A 414 -15.43 0.23 -13.19
N LEU A 415 -14.28 -0.45 -13.29
CA LEU A 415 -13.15 -0.20 -12.41
C LEU A 415 -12.63 1.24 -12.60
N GLU A 416 -12.48 1.73 -13.83
CA GLU A 416 -12.08 3.13 -14.13
C GLU A 416 -12.98 4.15 -13.42
N LYS A 417 -14.29 4.01 -13.63
CA LYS A 417 -15.30 4.87 -12.99
C LYS A 417 -15.16 4.82 -11.47
N LYS A 418 -14.97 3.62 -10.92
CA LYS A 418 -14.82 3.42 -9.48
C LYS A 418 -13.54 4.04 -8.91
N VAL A 419 -12.42 3.99 -9.65
CA VAL A 419 -11.17 4.66 -9.27
C VAL A 419 -11.39 6.17 -9.21
N ALA A 420 -11.93 6.76 -10.28
CA ALA A 420 -12.20 8.20 -10.34
C ALA A 420 -13.13 8.67 -9.22
N GLN A 421 -14.22 7.93 -8.97
CA GLN A 421 -15.13 8.18 -7.85
C GLN A 421 -14.43 8.05 -6.50
N THR A 422 -13.51 7.09 -6.35
CA THR A 422 -12.75 6.91 -5.10
C THR A 422 -11.83 8.09 -4.83
N PHE A 423 -11.12 8.58 -5.85
CA PHE A 423 -10.27 9.77 -5.73
C PHE A 423 -11.10 11.01 -5.39
N ALA A 424 -12.20 11.25 -6.11
CA ALA A 424 -13.06 12.39 -5.87
C ALA A 424 -13.67 12.38 -4.46
N ALA A 425 -14.24 11.24 -4.04
CA ALA A 425 -14.82 11.10 -2.70
C ALA A 425 -13.76 11.23 -1.59
N THR A 426 -12.57 10.66 -1.80
CA THR A 426 -11.46 10.76 -0.83
C THR A 426 -10.97 12.19 -0.70
N LYS A 427 -10.76 12.90 -1.83
CA LYS A 427 -10.39 14.33 -1.85
C LYS A 427 -11.43 15.14 -1.09
N GLN A 428 -12.71 14.92 -1.38
CA GLN A 428 -13.77 15.66 -0.70
C GLN A 428 -13.81 15.38 0.81
N LYS A 429 -13.71 14.12 1.22
CA LYS A 429 -13.67 13.78 2.65
C LYS A 429 -12.44 14.35 3.35
N TRP A 430 -11.30 14.41 2.67
CA TRP A 430 -10.08 15.01 3.21
C TRP A 430 -10.19 16.53 3.37
N LEU A 431 -10.70 17.24 2.35
CA LEU A 431 -10.83 18.70 2.38
C LEU A 431 -11.90 19.21 3.34
N ASN A 432 -13.07 18.57 3.35
CA ASN A 432 -14.28 19.12 3.99
C ASN A 432 -14.91 18.19 5.04
N GLY A 433 -14.34 17.01 5.26
CA GLY A 433 -14.87 16.07 6.26
C GLY A 433 -14.59 16.54 7.68
N ALA A 434 -15.64 16.50 8.52
CA ALA A 434 -15.56 16.86 9.95
C ALA A 434 -14.98 18.26 10.21
N LYS A 435 -15.21 19.21 9.30
CA LYS A 435 -14.73 20.60 9.37
C LYS A 435 -15.83 21.53 9.96
N PRO A 436 -15.91 21.72 11.28
CA PRO A 436 -16.63 22.83 11.88
C PRO A 436 -15.96 24.15 11.49
N GLU A 437 -16.68 25.26 11.67
CA GLU A 437 -16.09 26.59 11.53
C GLU A 437 -14.93 26.76 12.52
N SER A 438 -13.86 27.39 12.05
CA SER A 438 -12.73 27.73 12.91
C SER A 438 -13.08 28.98 13.68
N SER A 439 -12.85 29.00 14.98
CA SER A 439 -13.21 30.10 15.86
C SER A 439 -12.06 30.50 16.77
N PHE A 440 -12.02 31.78 17.13
CA PHE A 440 -11.05 32.30 18.08
C PHE A 440 -11.67 33.29 19.07
N HIS A 441 -11.06 33.38 20.25
CA HIS A 441 -11.36 34.39 21.25
C HIS A 441 -10.05 34.98 21.76
N TYR A 442 -9.94 36.30 21.80
CA TYR A 442 -8.74 37.00 22.29
C TYR A 442 -9.05 37.82 23.52
N LYS A 443 -8.31 37.58 24.60
CA LYS A 443 -8.42 38.34 25.85
C LYS A 443 -7.10 38.29 26.61
N SER A 444 -6.63 39.45 27.08
CA SER A 444 -5.45 39.57 27.96
C SER A 444 -4.22 38.84 27.39
N ASN A 445 -3.88 39.10 26.12
CA ASN A 445 -2.75 38.48 25.41
C ASN A 445 -2.82 36.96 25.27
N ILE A 446 -4.03 36.38 25.41
CA ILE A 446 -4.29 34.96 25.19
C ILE A 446 -5.27 34.82 24.02
N VAL A 447 -4.84 34.11 22.98
CA VAL A 447 -5.73 33.62 21.93
C VAL A 447 -6.18 32.21 22.31
N THR A 448 -7.48 32.03 22.47
CA THR A 448 -8.10 30.71 22.49
C THR A 448 -8.54 30.37 21.07
N LEU A 449 -8.13 29.21 20.55
CA LEU A 449 -8.37 28.77 19.18
C LEU A 449 -9.08 27.41 19.17
N SER A 450 -10.09 27.27 18.32
CA SER A 450 -10.73 25.98 18.03
C SER A 450 -10.95 25.79 16.53
N PHE A 451 -10.58 24.63 16.01
CA PHE A 451 -10.85 24.23 14.63
C PHE A 451 -10.95 22.70 14.53
N GLY A 452 -11.68 22.22 13.52
CA GLY A 452 -11.82 20.79 13.24
C GLY A 452 -11.42 20.43 11.81
N GLY A 453 -11.52 19.13 11.51
CA GLY A 453 -11.25 18.57 10.19
C GLY A 453 -10.07 17.61 10.16
N TYR A 454 -9.84 16.99 8.99
CA TYR A 454 -8.72 16.07 8.79
C TYR A 454 -7.39 16.77 8.46
N ARG A 455 -7.44 18.06 8.13
CA ARG A 455 -6.26 18.82 7.69
C ARG A 455 -5.66 19.59 8.87
N PRO A 456 -4.34 19.48 9.09
CA PRO A 456 -3.66 20.34 10.04
C PRO A 456 -3.77 21.80 9.60
N VAL A 457 -3.87 22.69 10.57
CA VAL A 457 -3.48 24.09 10.37
C VAL A 457 -1.95 24.10 10.38
N GLN A 458 -1.33 24.61 9.33
CA GLN A 458 0.13 24.68 9.18
C GLN A 458 0.67 26.02 9.71
N ARG A 459 -0.12 27.08 9.57
CA ARG A 459 0.24 28.43 10.02
C ARG A 459 -0.97 29.18 10.56
N LEU A 460 -0.70 30.10 11.48
CA LEU A 460 -1.67 31.08 11.97
C LEU A 460 -1.17 32.48 11.65
N ARG A 461 -2.08 33.38 11.30
CA ARG A 461 -1.80 34.82 11.18
C ARG A 461 -2.72 35.59 12.11
N LEU A 462 -2.14 36.32 13.05
CA LEU A 462 -2.85 37.23 13.94
C LEU A 462 -2.65 38.66 13.40
N ILE A 463 -3.74 39.42 13.27
CA ILE A 463 -3.73 40.75 12.67
C ILE A 463 -4.07 41.78 13.75
N PHE A 464 -3.12 42.66 14.07
CA PHE A 464 -3.28 43.72 15.07
C PHE A 464 -3.54 45.08 14.40
N THR A 465 -4.06 46.03 15.18
CA THR A 465 -4.30 47.41 14.73
C THR A 465 -3.01 48.19 14.47
N GLU A 466 -1.93 47.87 15.18
CA GLU A 466 -0.68 48.63 15.17
C GLU A 466 0.53 47.72 14.91
N ALA A 467 1.64 48.33 14.47
CA ALA A 467 2.89 47.62 14.22
C ALA A 467 3.54 47.13 15.52
N LEU A 468 4.13 45.95 15.46
CA LEU A 468 4.70 45.28 16.63
C LEU A 468 6.18 45.64 16.79
N ASN A 469 6.49 46.46 17.80
CA ASN A 469 7.85 46.97 18.05
C ASN A 469 8.54 46.34 19.27
N GLN A 470 7.91 45.36 19.90
CA GLN A 470 8.37 44.75 21.16
C GLN A 470 8.79 43.29 20.97
N SER A 471 9.70 42.84 21.82
CA SER A 471 10.04 41.42 21.93
C SER A 471 9.03 40.70 22.82
N PHE A 472 8.58 39.53 22.39
CA PHE A 472 7.64 38.69 23.14
C PHE A 472 8.00 37.22 22.98
N SER A 473 7.49 36.40 23.89
CA SER A 473 7.57 34.93 23.83
C SER A 473 6.19 34.33 23.63
N VAL A 474 6.15 33.17 22.98
CA VAL A 474 4.90 32.49 22.62
C VAL A 474 4.88 31.10 23.21
N ALA A 475 3.90 30.84 24.07
CA ALA A 475 3.63 29.51 24.61
C ALA A 475 2.26 29.02 24.11
N ILE A 476 2.23 27.83 23.52
CA ILE A 476 1.01 27.15 23.10
C ILE A 476 0.68 26.10 24.14
N SER A 477 -0.59 26.03 24.55
CA SER A 477 -1.04 24.99 25.46
C SER A 477 -2.31 24.30 24.97
N HIS A 478 -2.44 23.04 25.35
CA HIS A 478 -3.62 22.21 25.09
C HIS A 478 -3.92 21.35 26.32
N LEU A 479 -5.16 20.88 26.42
CA LEU A 479 -5.62 20.05 27.53
C LEU A 479 -5.50 18.57 27.18
N VAL A 480 -4.99 17.79 28.13
CA VAL A 480 -4.97 16.32 28.16
C VAL A 480 -5.63 15.84 29.46
N PRO A 481 -6.00 14.55 29.62
CA PRO A 481 -6.63 14.06 30.85
C PRO A 481 -5.81 14.34 32.12
N GLU A 482 -4.47 14.35 32.00
CA GLU A 482 -3.53 14.56 33.09
C GLU A 482 -3.29 16.04 33.43
N GLY A 483 -3.83 16.97 32.63
CA GLY A 483 -3.70 18.41 32.85
C GLY A 483 -3.44 19.20 31.58
N ARG A 484 -2.58 20.22 31.68
CA ARG A 484 -2.25 21.11 30.57
C ARG A 484 -0.80 20.89 30.15
N ILE A 485 -0.60 20.67 28.86
CA ILE A 485 0.72 20.58 28.25
C ILE A 485 1.05 21.92 27.60
N PHE A 486 2.29 22.37 27.76
CA PHE A 486 2.82 23.59 27.17
C PHE A 486 3.91 23.26 26.14
N THR A 487 3.92 24.01 25.05
CA THR A 487 4.91 23.94 23.98
C THR A 487 5.41 25.35 23.73
N ASP A 488 6.71 25.56 23.86
CA ASP A 488 7.34 26.82 23.45
C ASP A 488 7.35 26.90 21.92
N ALA A 489 6.77 27.99 21.40
CA ALA A 489 6.65 28.25 19.97
C ALA A 489 7.34 29.57 19.57
N THR A 490 8.10 30.18 20.48
CA THR A 490 8.77 31.48 20.27
C THR A 490 9.66 31.46 19.02
N GLY A 491 10.38 30.36 18.78
CA GLY A 491 11.24 30.20 17.60
C GLY A 491 10.51 30.03 16.27
N SER A 492 9.18 29.89 16.27
CA SER A 492 8.37 29.76 15.04
C SER A 492 7.64 31.04 14.62
N VAL A 493 7.91 32.13 15.35
CA VAL A 493 7.25 33.42 15.16
C VAL A 493 7.94 34.22 14.06
N GLU A 494 7.15 34.72 13.12
CA GLU A 494 7.53 35.77 12.17
C GLU A 494 6.66 37.00 12.41
N VAL A 495 7.27 38.18 12.46
CA VAL A 495 6.57 39.46 12.60
C VAL A 495 6.65 40.21 11.27
N ASP A 496 5.49 40.59 10.75
CA ASP A 496 5.36 41.35 9.49
C ASP A 496 4.42 42.53 9.71
N GLY A 497 5.00 43.69 10.05
CA GLY A 497 4.26 44.90 10.37
C GLY A 497 3.34 44.73 11.58
N SER A 498 2.03 44.71 11.34
CA SER A 498 1.00 44.48 12.36
C SER A 498 0.56 43.01 12.46
N ASN A 499 1.24 42.10 11.77
CA ASN A 499 0.92 40.68 11.76
C ASN A 499 1.91 39.86 12.60
N ILE A 500 1.38 38.91 13.37
CA ILE A 500 2.17 37.79 13.91
C ILE A 500 1.82 36.55 13.11
N ILE A 501 2.82 35.94 12.47
CA ILE A 501 2.69 34.66 11.79
C ILE A 501 3.33 33.59 12.68
N LEU A 502 2.56 32.55 13.02
CA LEU A 502 3.06 31.39 13.74
C LEU A 502 3.21 30.23 12.75
N ASN A 503 4.46 29.83 12.47
CA ASN A 503 4.79 28.66 11.67
C ASN A 503 4.74 27.38 12.54
N THR A 504 3.57 27.15 13.15
CA THR A 504 3.31 26.00 14.00
C THR A 504 2.14 25.19 13.46
N GLY A 505 2.33 23.88 13.37
CA GLY A 505 1.31 22.93 13.00
C GLY A 505 0.36 22.60 14.16
N PHE A 506 -0.94 22.70 13.92
CA PHE A 506 -2.00 22.29 14.87
C PHE A 506 -2.87 21.21 14.26
N LEU A 507 -3.30 20.25 15.07
CA LEU A 507 -4.24 19.20 14.67
C LEU A 507 -5.60 19.34 15.37
N SER A 508 -6.66 18.87 14.72
CA SER A 508 -7.93 18.64 15.41
C SER A 508 -7.83 17.43 16.34
N ASN A 509 -8.76 17.27 17.28
CA ASN A 509 -8.73 16.13 18.19
C ASN A 509 -9.16 14.84 17.46
N HIS A 510 -8.26 13.86 17.44
CA HIS A 510 -8.47 12.56 16.80
C HIS A 510 -8.59 11.48 17.88
N THR A 511 -9.67 10.70 17.81
CA THR A 511 -9.93 9.59 18.73
C THR A 511 -10.24 8.32 17.96
N VAL A 512 -9.73 7.20 18.46
CA VAL A 512 -9.89 5.87 17.88
C VAL A 512 -10.85 5.07 18.75
N ASN A 513 -12.10 4.97 18.29
CA ASN A 513 -13.16 4.25 18.99
C ASN A 513 -13.22 2.80 18.53
N LYS A 514 -12.92 1.88 19.45
CA LYS A 514 -13.03 0.44 19.20
C LYS A 514 -14.50 0.07 19.03
N LYS A 515 -14.83 -0.63 17.94
CA LYS A 515 -16.16 -1.24 17.80
C LYS A 515 -16.20 -2.49 18.67
N ALA A 516 -17.26 -2.65 19.47
CA ALA A 516 -17.50 -3.81 20.30
C ALA A 516 -17.79 -5.06 19.44
N VAL A 517 -16.75 -5.64 18.84
CA VAL A 517 -16.77 -6.94 18.16
C VAL A 517 -15.38 -7.57 18.33
N ASN A 518 -15.31 -8.90 18.37
CA ASN A 518 -14.12 -9.76 18.58
C ASN A 518 -12.95 -9.60 17.57
N ARG A 519 -12.75 -8.44 16.93
CA ARG A 519 -11.66 -8.13 16.00
C ARG A 519 -11.21 -6.68 16.20
N PRO A 520 -9.92 -6.34 16.05
CA PRO A 520 -9.46 -4.95 16.05
C PRO A 520 -10.09 -4.24 14.86
N LEU A 521 -11.23 -3.61 15.08
CA LEU A 521 -11.91 -2.76 14.14
C LEU A 521 -12.23 -1.50 14.92
N ALA A 522 -11.59 -0.40 14.55
CA ALA A 522 -11.87 0.87 15.15
C ALA A 522 -12.32 1.88 14.10
N VAL A 523 -13.00 2.91 14.58
CA VAL A 523 -13.44 4.05 13.78
C VAL A 523 -12.73 5.28 14.29
N LEU A 524 -12.16 6.04 13.36
CA LEU A 524 -11.62 7.35 13.64
C LEU A 524 -12.78 8.34 13.82
N GLN A 525 -12.80 9.02 14.95
CA GLN A 525 -13.69 10.14 15.24
C GLN A 525 -12.84 11.41 15.37
N ILE A 526 -13.38 12.51 14.85
CA ILE A 526 -12.75 13.83 14.91
C ILE A 526 -13.69 14.80 15.62
N SER A 527 -13.13 15.60 16.51
CA SER A 527 -13.77 16.77 17.11
C SER A 527 -12.84 17.99 16.99
N PRO A 528 -13.33 19.22 17.18
CA PRO A 528 -12.46 20.39 17.22
C PRO A 528 -11.34 20.21 18.26
N GLY A 529 -10.13 20.65 17.90
CA GLY A 529 -9.03 20.82 18.85
C GLY A 529 -9.20 22.13 19.63
N TYR A 530 -8.69 22.18 20.86
CA TYR A 530 -8.73 23.38 21.70
C TYR A 530 -7.31 23.78 22.11
N TYR A 531 -6.95 25.02 21.84
CA TYR A 531 -5.63 25.57 22.11
C TYR A 531 -5.73 26.92 22.81
N GLN A 532 -4.77 27.21 23.67
CA GLN A 532 -4.52 28.55 24.18
C GLN A 532 -3.10 28.98 23.86
N ILE A 533 -2.96 30.10 23.17
CA ILE A 533 -1.71 30.69 22.74
C ILE A 533 -1.50 31.95 23.58
N THR A 534 -0.45 31.94 24.39
CA THR A 534 -0.14 33.03 25.32
C THR A 534 1.06 33.81 24.79
N PHE A 535 0.89 35.14 24.70
CA PHE A 535 1.95 36.06 24.31
C PHE A 535 2.45 36.82 25.54
N ALA A 536 3.65 36.47 26.02
CA ALA A 536 4.28 37.13 27.15
C ALA A 536 5.22 38.25 26.65
N GLY A 537 5.00 39.48 27.12
CA GLY A 537 5.71 40.68 26.66
C GLY A 537 5.00 41.46 25.54
N LEU A 538 3.81 41.02 25.13
CA LEU A 538 2.95 41.78 24.24
C LEU A 538 2.22 42.89 25.04
N ASP A 539 2.19 44.11 24.53
CA ASP A 539 1.39 45.22 25.07
C ASP A 539 -0.09 44.81 25.18
N SER A 540 -0.66 45.03 26.38
CA SER A 540 -2.05 44.70 26.70
C SER A 540 -3.07 45.57 25.98
N GLU A 541 -2.66 46.75 25.48
CA GLU A 541 -3.53 47.66 24.72
C GLU A 541 -3.67 47.26 23.24
N LEU A 542 -2.87 46.30 22.75
CA LEU A 542 -2.95 45.85 21.36
C LEU A 542 -4.27 45.14 21.07
N HIS A 543 -4.98 45.64 20.07
CA HIS A 543 -6.25 45.09 19.63
C HIS A 543 -6.07 44.12 18.46
N LEU A 544 -6.45 42.87 18.66
CA LEU A 544 -6.53 41.86 17.62
C LEU A 544 -7.80 42.07 16.79
N THR A 545 -7.64 42.40 15.51
CA THR A 545 -8.76 42.64 14.57
C THR A 545 -9.16 41.40 13.78
N GLY A 546 -8.25 40.43 13.65
CA GLY A 546 -8.52 39.20 12.92
C GLY A 546 -7.53 38.09 13.22
N LEU A 547 -7.96 36.86 12.93
CA LEU A 547 -7.11 35.68 12.95
C LEU A 547 -7.42 34.82 11.73
N ASP A 548 -6.39 34.48 10.98
CA ASP A 548 -6.49 33.56 9.84
C ASP A 548 -5.74 32.26 10.12
N ILE A 549 -6.27 31.18 9.58
CA ILE A 549 -5.63 29.86 9.56
C ILE A 549 -5.20 29.53 8.13
N ASP A 550 -4.07 28.84 7.97
CA ASP A 550 -3.65 28.29 6.69
C ASP A 550 -3.47 26.77 6.81
N GLN A 551 -4.19 26.02 5.97
CA GLN A 551 -4.13 24.55 5.91
C GLN A 551 -3.25 24.05 4.75
N GLY A 552 -2.56 24.96 4.05
CA GLY A 552 -1.69 24.72 2.90
C GLY A 552 -2.24 25.25 1.56
N ASP A 553 -3.41 25.89 1.54
CA ASP A 553 -4.03 26.47 0.34
C ASP A 553 -4.28 27.99 0.47
N GLY A 554 -3.67 28.62 1.49
CA GLY A 554 -3.82 30.05 1.76
C GLY A 554 -4.65 30.36 3.01
N TRP A 555 -4.74 31.64 3.32
CA TRP A 555 -5.36 32.17 4.53
C TRP A 555 -6.89 32.09 4.48
N ILE A 556 -7.48 31.54 5.54
CA ILE A 556 -8.93 31.47 5.76
C ILE A 556 -9.23 32.11 7.12
N PRO A 557 -10.16 33.09 7.20
CA PRO A 557 -10.47 33.74 8.46
C PRO A 557 -11.17 32.79 9.42
N ALA A 558 -10.73 32.81 10.68
CA ALA A 558 -11.45 32.22 11.80
C ALA A 558 -12.49 33.22 12.33
N GLN A 559 -13.61 32.69 12.83
CA GLN A 559 -14.71 33.51 13.35
C GLN A 559 -14.42 33.98 14.78
N PRO A 560 -14.51 35.28 15.09
CA PRO A 560 -14.41 35.77 16.45
C PRO A 560 -15.63 35.33 17.26
N VAL A 561 -15.41 34.87 18.49
CA VAL A 561 -16.48 34.45 19.42
C VAL A 561 -16.22 34.97 20.84
N ASP A 562 -17.29 35.08 21.63
CA ASP A 562 -17.20 35.56 23.02
C ASP A 562 -16.46 34.59 23.94
N SER A 563 -16.58 33.29 23.69
CA SER A 563 -15.85 32.25 24.41
C SER A 563 -15.82 30.94 23.62
N ILE A 564 -14.85 30.08 23.95
CA ILE A 564 -14.72 28.74 23.39
C ILE A 564 -14.73 27.74 24.54
N THR A 565 -15.63 26.75 24.48
CA THR A 565 -15.68 25.68 25.48
C THR A 565 -14.42 24.82 25.38
N PRO A 566 -13.67 24.63 26.49
CA PRO A 566 -12.47 23.80 26.48
C PRO A 566 -12.75 22.35 26.11
N THR A 567 -11.91 21.76 25.25
CA THR A 567 -11.93 20.33 24.93
C THR A 567 -10.58 19.68 25.22
N VAL A 568 -10.59 18.36 25.46
CA VAL A 568 -9.41 17.59 25.87
C VAL A 568 -8.96 16.67 24.73
N PHE A 569 -7.67 16.66 24.44
CA PHE A 569 -7.02 15.64 23.61
C PHE A 569 -6.84 14.37 24.42
N SER A 570 -7.83 13.47 24.35
CA SER A 570 -7.88 12.28 25.20
C SER A 570 -6.98 11.13 24.73
N GLN A 571 -6.58 11.13 23.45
CA GLN A 571 -5.82 10.03 22.85
C GLN A 571 -4.70 10.47 21.90
N LEU A 572 -4.70 11.74 21.48
CA LEU A 572 -3.80 12.23 20.43
C LEU A 572 -2.47 12.70 21.03
N TYR A 573 -1.39 12.02 20.64
CA TYR A 573 -0.02 12.44 20.91
C TYR A 573 0.42 13.57 19.96
N ALA A 574 1.17 14.54 20.48
CA ALA A 574 1.77 15.66 19.74
C ALA A 574 0.79 16.42 18.80
N PRO A 575 -0.33 16.96 19.33
CA PRO A 575 -1.30 17.72 18.53
C PRO A 575 -0.73 19.05 18.00
N VAL A 576 0.31 19.59 18.66
CA VAL A 576 1.10 20.75 18.24
C VAL A 576 2.45 20.26 17.69
N ALA A 577 2.89 20.81 16.57
CA ALA A 577 4.23 20.62 16.04
C ALA A 577 4.87 21.95 15.68
N VAL A 578 5.93 22.30 16.38
CA VAL A 578 6.75 23.46 16.08
C VAL A 578 7.81 22.99 15.09
N GLU A 579 7.76 23.49 13.85
CA GLU A 579 8.82 23.24 12.88
C GLU A 579 10.07 24.02 13.28
N MET A 580 10.83 23.48 14.22
CA MET A 580 12.23 23.85 14.38
C MET A 580 13.01 22.94 13.44
N VAL A 581 13.41 23.41 12.26
CA VAL A 581 14.56 22.78 11.61
C VAL A 581 15.75 23.22 12.47
N PRO A 582 16.35 22.34 13.30
CA PRO A 582 17.54 22.74 14.01
C PRO A 582 18.59 23.14 12.96
N PRO A 583 19.37 24.21 13.20
CA PRO A 583 20.36 24.67 12.26
C PRO A 583 21.29 23.50 11.88
N PRO A 584 21.75 23.44 10.62
CA PRO A 584 22.57 22.31 10.18
C PRO A 584 23.88 22.26 10.96
N ILE A 585 24.29 21.04 11.31
CA ILE A 585 25.68 20.78 11.71
C ILE A 585 26.52 20.93 10.45
N ILE A 586 27.58 21.73 10.51
CA ILE A 586 28.53 21.89 9.43
C ILE A 586 29.81 21.15 9.81
N TRP A 587 30.20 20.18 8.98
CA TRP A 587 31.49 19.52 9.06
C TRP A 587 32.42 20.13 8.01
N SER A 588 33.56 20.63 8.49
CA SER A 588 34.63 21.20 7.67
C SER A 588 36.01 20.75 8.19
N GLY A 589 37.02 20.68 7.31
CA GLY A 589 38.38 20.29 7.70
C GLY A 589 38.53 18.80 8.05
N GLN A 590 39.18 18.47 9.17
CA GLN A 590 39.28 17.08 9.65
C GLN A 590 38.27 16.83 10.77
N VAL A 591 37.36 15.89 10.56
CA VAL A 591 36.38 15.44 11.55
C VAL A 591 36.71 14.00 11.93
N THR A 592 37.01 13.76 13.21
CA THR A 592 37.26 12.40 13.72
C THR A 592 36.09 11.97 14.59
N ILE A 593 35.63 10.74 14.40
CA ILE A 593 34.48 10.19 15.11
C ILE A 593 34.91 8.90 15.80
N GLU A 594 34.64 8.88 17.10
CA GLU A 594 34.95 7.78 18.01
C GLU A 594 33.65 7.31 18.67
N GLY A 595 33.51 6.00 18.88
CA GLY A 595 32.32 5.43 19.52
C GLY A 595 31.03 5.62 18.72
N HIS A 596 29.89 5.60 19.42
CA HIS A 596 28.56 5.70 18.80
C HIS A 596 28.00 7.12 18.96
N GLN A 597 27.76 7.79 17.84
CA GLN A 597 27.24 9.16 17.78
C GLN A 597 25.94 9.22 16.97
N ILE A 598 24.93 9.93 17.48
CA ILE A 598 23.65 10.17 16.79
C ILE A 598 23.53 11.67 16.52
N LEU A 599 23.37 12.06 15.25
CA LEU A 599 23.17 13.44 14.85
C LEU A 599 21.69 13.68 14.54
N ASP A 600 21.06 14.53 15.34
CA ASP A 600 19.64 14.88 15.23
C ASP A 600 19.40 16.19 14.46
N GLN A 601 20.37 16.63 13.66
CA GLN A 601 20.29 17.85 12.86
C GLN A 601 20.70 17.54 11.40
N PRO A 602 20.23 18.31 10.40
CA PRO A 602 20.77 18.19 9.05
C PRO A 602 22.28 18.34 9.06
N LEU A 603 23.00 17.51 8.29
CA LEU A 603 24.45 17.56 8.23
C LEU A 603 24.89 18.11 6.87
N ILE A 604 25.68 19.18 6.88
CA ILE A 604 26.37 19.70 5.70
C ILE A 604 27.85 19.34 5.82
N ILE A 605 28.40 18.66 4.81
CA ILE A 605 29.83 18.40 4.70
C ILE A 605 30.40 19.35 3.65
N GLU A 606 31.31 20.23 4.05
CA GLU A 606 31.93 21.21 3.15
C GLU A 606 32.97 20.57 2.23
N PRO A 607 33.23 21.15 1.04
CA PRO A 607 34.29 20.70 0.15
C PRO A 607 35.64 20.65 0.87
N GLY A 608 36.40 19.57 0.67
CA GLY A 608 37.72 19.38 1.30
C GLY A 608 37.68 18.76 2.71
N THR A 609 36.49 18.42 3.23
CA THR A 609 36.37 17.76 4.54
C THR A 609 36.83 16.30 4.50
N THR A 610 37.69 15.93 5.45
CA THR A 610 38.12 14.55 5.69
C THR A 610 37.45 14.03 6.96
N VAL A 611 36.54 13.05 6.82
CA VAL A 611 35.89 12.38 7.96
C VAL A 611 36.63 11.08 8.27
N ARG A 612 37.15 10.93 9.48
CA ARG A 612 37.87 9.74 9.99
C ARG A 612 37.01 9.02 11.02
N LEU A 613 36.60 7.78 10.73
CA LEU A 613 35.92 6.92 11.68
C LEU A 613 36.96 6.01 12.36
N ALA A 614 37.04 6.06 13.69
CA ALA A 614 37.86 5.13 14.45
C ALA A 614 37.32 3.69 14.36
N PRO A 615 38.14 2.64 14.61
CA PRO A 615 37.66 1.27 14.64
C PRO A 615 36.47 1.10 15.60
N GLY A 616 35.34 0.61 15.09
CA GLY A 616 34.11 0.43 15.86
C GLY A 616 33.24 1.69 16.03
N ALA A 617 33.65 2.83 15.48
CA ALA A 617 32.84 4.05 15.51
C ALA A 617 31.59 3.89 14.63
N THR A 618 30.47 4.45 15.09
CA THR A 618 29.18 4.43 14.40
C THR A 618 28.56 5.83 14.42
N VAL A 619 28.12 6.32 13.26
CA VAL A 619 27.36 7.58 13.15
C VAL A 619 25.97 7.26 12.63
N VAL A 620 24.96 7.71 13.35
CA VAL A 620 23.55 7.63 12.92
C VAL A 620 23.06 9.03 12.59
N LEU A 621 22.63 9.24 11.36
CA LEU A 621 22.06 10.52 10.89
C LEU A 621 20.53 10.40 10.92
N LYS A 622 19.86 11.22 11.73
CA LYS A 622 18.39 11.25 11.77
C LYS A 622 17.78 12.15 10.70
N HIS A 623 18.56 13.11 10.17
CA HIS A 623 18.13 14.08 9.15
C HIS A 623 18.97 13.98 7.87
N ARG A 624 18.65 14.82 6.87
CA ARG A 624 19.30 14.84 5.55
C ARG A 624 20.79 15.19 5.67
N LEU A 625 21.63 14.43 4.96
CA LEU A 625 23.03 14.77 4.71
C LEU A 625 23.17 15.43 3.34
N THR A 626 23.93 16.53 3.28
CA THR A 626 24.30 17.23 2.05
C THR A 626 25.82 17.37 2.02
N ALA A 627 26.48 16.65 1.12
CA ALA A 627 27.90 16.85 0.83
C ALA A 627 28.00 17.75 -0.42
N LYS A 628 28.74 18.86 -0.31
CA LYS A 628 28.94 19.82 -1.41
C LYS A 628 30.29 19.63 -2.08
#